data_AF-A0A7J2R052-F1
#
_entry.id   AF-A0A7J2R052-F1
#
_cell.length_a   1.000
_cell.length_b   1.000
_cell.length_c   1.000
_cell.angle_alpha   90.00
_cell.angle_beta   90.00
_cell.angle_gamma   90.00
#
_symmetry.space_group_name_H-M   'P 1'
#
loop_
_entity.id
_entity.type
_entity.pdbx_description
1 polymer ?
#
loop_
_entity_poly.entity_id
_entity_poly.type
_entity_poly.pdbx_seq_one_letter_code
_entity_poly.pdbx_strand_id
1 'polypeptide(L)'
;MVIQITSEKINKIKKAMEERKSISAYYDRFFRKLSPYELGTKKGKYQCLFYQYGGESSSGIINGKSKGNWRCLELAKLTQIQILEEPLHKPVIVSHKKPSYCIDNIIKQIYIE
;
A
#
# COMPACT_ATOMS: atom_id res chain seq x y z
N MET A 1 20.00 -0.68 -13.74
CA MET A 1 19.57 -1.60 -12.67
C MET A 1 18.51 -1.01 -11.74
N VAL A 2 18.67 0.20 -11.16
CA VAL A 2 17.69 0.83 -10.24
C VAL A 2 16.33 1.14 -10.90
N ILE A 3 16.34 1.61 -12.15
CA ILE A 3 15.11 1.96 -12.89
C ILE A 3 14.25 0.73 -13.12
N GLN A 4 14.84 -0.40 -13.53
CA GLN A 4 14.12 -1.66 -13.76
C GLN A 4 13.46 -2.21 -12.49
N ILE A 5 14.18 -2.20 -11.35
CA ILE A 5 13.64 -2.66 -10.06
C ILE A 5 12.43 -1.81 -9.64
N THR A 6 12.51 -0.49 -9.85
CA THR A 6 11.39 0.40 -9.51
C THR A 6 10.17 0.13 -10.39
N SER A 7 10.38 -0.08 -11.70
CA SER A 7 9.32 -0.47 -12.63
C SER A 7 8.67 -1.80 -12.27
N GLU A 8 9.44 -2.81 -11.84
CA GLU A 8 8.90 -4.10 -11.42
C GLU A 8 7.98 -3.95 -10.19
N LYS A 9 8.42 -3.20 -9.18
CA LYS A 9 7.61 -2.94 -7.97
C LYS A 9 6.31 -2.22 -8.33
N ILE A 10 6.37 -1.19 -9.18
CA ILE A 10 5.20 -0.46 -9.66
C ILE A 10 4.22 -1.41 -10.36
N ASN A 11 4.71 -2.27 -11.25
CA ASN A 11 3.87 -3.20 -11.99
C ASN A 11 3.21 -4.23 -11.07
N LYS A 12 3.92 -4.74 -10.05
CA LYS A 12 3.33 -5.63 -9.04
C LYS A 12 2.19 -4.95 -8.26
N ILE A 13 2.38 -3.68 -7.85
CA ILE A 13 1.31 -2.93 -7.18
C ILE A 13 0.13 -2.69 -8.12
N LYS A 14 0.37 -2.28 -9.36
CA LYS A 14 -0.69 -2.10 -10.37
C LYS A 14 -1.49 -3.38 -10.60
N LYS A 15 -0.82 -4.52 -10.72
CA LYS A 15 -1.44 -5.83 -10.88
C LYS A 15 -2.31 -6.19 -9.68
N ALA A 16 -1.80 -6.03 -8.45
CA ALA A 16 -2.59 -6.25 -7.24
C ALA A 16 -3.85 -5.36 -7.18
N MET A 17 -3.72 -4.10 -7.61
CA MET A 17 -4.85 -3.18 -7.72
C MET A 17 -5.88 -3.63 -8.78
N GLU A 18 -5.42 -4.09 -9.95
CA GLU A 18 -6.29 -4.59 -11.03
C GLU A 18 -7.06 -5.83 -10.60
N GLU A 19 -6.39 -6.76 -9.91
CA GLU A 19 -7.00 -7.98 -9.39
C GLU A 19 -7.76 -7.75 -8.08
N ARG A 20 -7.76 -6.52 -7.54
CA ARG A 20 -8.35 -6.16 -6.24
C ARG A 20 -7.89 -7.10 -5.11
N LYS A 21 -6.59 -7.40 -5.12
CA LYS A 21 -5.91 -8.27 -4.15
C LYS A 21 -5.00 -7.48 -3.22
N SER A 22 -4.86 -7.99 -2.00
CA SER A 22 -3.86 -7.52 -1.05
C SER A 22 -2.47 -8.05 -1.38
N ILE A 23 -1.45 -7.46 -0.76
CA ILE A 23 -0.06 -7.88 -0.88
C ILE A 23 0.54 -8.15 0.50
N SER A 24 1.60 -8.94 0.55
CA SER A 24 2.58 -8.91 1.62
C SER A 24 3.88 -8.29 1.14
N ALA A 25 4.61 -7.66 2.04
CA ALA A 25 5.94 -7.12 1.79
C ALA A 25 6.66 -6.84 3.10
N TYR A 26 7.98 -6.70 3.03
CA TYR A 26 8.75 -6.05 4.08
C TYR A 26 8.90 -4.57 3.75
N TYR A 27 8.76 -3.71 4.75
CA TYR A 27 9.15 -2.30 4.68
C TYR A 27 10.16 -2.03 5.77
N ASP A 28 11.37 -1.67 5.35
CA ASP A 28 12.57 -1.79 6.17
C ASP A 28 12.73 -3.24 6.66
N ARG A 29 12.46 -3.51 7.95
CA ARG A 29 12.55 -4.86 8.56
C ARG A 29 11.21 -5.47 8.98
N PHE A 30 10.10 -4.73 8.81
CA PHE A 30 8.80 -5.13 9.34
C PHE A 30 7.98 -5.81 8.25
N PHE A 31 7.51 -7.03 8.53
CA PHE A 31 6.57 -7.73 7.66
C PHE A 31 5.20 -7.05 7.70
N ARG A 32 4.57 -6.83 6.54
CA ARG A 32 3.28 -6.14 6.45
C ARG A 32 2.34 -6.87 5.52
N LYS A 33 1.05 -6.88 5.90
CA LYS A 33 -0.05 -7.21 5.00
C LYS A 33 -0.80 -5.93 4.64
N LEU A 34 -0.85 -5.62 3.35
CA LEU A 34 -1.20 -4.30 2.82
C LEU A 34 -2.23 -4.42 1.70
N SER A 35 -3.25 -3.57 1.73
CA SER A 35 -4.21 -3.43 0.63
C SER A 35 -3.94 -2.12 -0.11
N PRO A 36 -3.52 -2.13 -1.39
CA PRO A 36 -3.22 -0.92 -2.15
C PRO A 36 -4.50 -0.18 -2.57
N TYR A 37 -4.55 1.14 -2.32
CA TYR A 37 -5.70 1.98 -2.69
C TYR A 37 -5.36 3.12 -3.64
N GLU A 38 -4.18 3.73 -3.51
CA GLU A 38 -3.78 4.84 -4.38
C GLU A 38 -2.29 4.76 -4.66
N LEU A 39 -1.91 4.69 -5.93
CA LEU A 39 -0.54 4.62 -6.40
C LEU A 39 -0.22 5.92 -7.14
N GLY A 40 0.93 6.51 -6.85
CA GLY A 40 1.35 7.72 -7.51
C GLY A 40 2.75 8.16 -7.13
N THR A 41 3.00 9.45 -7.23
CA THR A 41 4.24 10.07 -6.76
C THR A 41 3.97 11.20 -5.78
N LYS A 42 4.91 11.40 -4.85
CA LYS A 42 4.98 12.58 -3.99
C LYS A 42 6.40 13.10 -3.97
N LYS A 43 6.58 14.38 -4.30
CA LYS A 43 7.89 15.01 -4.50
C LYS A 43 8.85 14.16 -5.37
N GLY A 44 8.34 13.64 -6.48
CA GLY A 44 9.10 12.82 -7.45
C GLY A 44 9.38 11.38 -7.02
N LYS A 45 8.98 10.94 -5.82
CA LYS A 45 9.17 9.56 -5.34
C LYS A 45 7.91 8.74 -5.51
N TYR A 46 8.03 7.51 -6.01
CA TYR A 46 6.90 6.58 -6.09
C TYR A 46 6.44 6.14 -4.71
N GLN A 47 5.16 6.35 -4.43
CA GLN A 47 4.52 5.94 -3.18
C GLN A 47 3.16 5.33 -3.46
N CYS A 48 2.67 4.55 -2.51
CA CYS A 48 1.30 4.08 -2.52
C CYS A 48 0.68 4.24 -1.13
N LEU A 49 -0.57 4.69 -1.10
CA LEU A 49 -1.43 4.61 0.06
C LEU A 49 -1.95 3.18 0.18
N PHE A 50 -1.60 2.55 1.28
CA PHE A 50 -2.07 1.23 1.67
C PHE A 50 -2.94 1.31 2.91
N TYR A 51 -3.91 0.42 3.01
CA TYR A 51 -4.46 0.03 4.29
C TYR A 51 -3.68 -1.15 4.85
N GLN A 52 -3.04 -1.00 6.01
CA GLN A 52 -2.35 -2.11 6.66
C GLN A 52 -3.31 -2.88 7.58
N TYR A 53 -3.63 -4.12 7.23
CA TYR A 53 -4.59 -4.92 8.00
C TYR A 53 -3.94 -6.00 8.87
N GLY A 54 -2.62 -6.14 8.81
CA GLY A 54 -1.87 -7.07 9.65
C GLY A 54 -0.37 -6.93 9.52
N GLY A 55 0.35 -7.82 10.20
CA GLY A 55 1.80 -7.77 10.34
C GLY A 55 2.22 -6.70 11.36
N GLU A 56 3.32 -6.02 11.08
CA GLU A 56 4.07 -5.23 12.04
C GLU A 56 4.34 -3.80 11.56
N SER A 57 4.74 -2.97 12.51
CA SER A 57 5.32 -1.65 12.28
C SER A 57 6.40 -1.37 13.33
N SER A 58 7.11 -0.26 13.18
CA SER A 58 8.04 0.23 14.20
C SER A 58 7.38 0.49 15.56
N SER A 59 6.05 0.66 15.60
CA SER A 59 5.27 0.86 16.82
C SER A 59 4.63 -0.43 17.35
N GLY A 60 4.98 -1.59 16.77
CA GLY A 60 4.47 -2.90 17.17
C GLY A 60 3.50 -3.52 16.16
N ILE A 61 2.84 -4.59 16.60
CA ILE A 61 1.94 -5.43 15.81
C ILE A 61 0.67 -4.65 15.46
N ILE A 62 0.21 -4.78 14.22
CA ILE A 62 -1.04 -4.19 13.77
C ILE A 62 -2.19 -5.14 14.13
N ASN A 63 -3.00 -4.70 15.09
CA ASN A 63 -4.20 -5.40 15.53
C ASN A 63 -5.47 -4.67 15.07
N GLY A 64 -6.50 -5.44 14.72
CA GLY A 64 -7.84 -4.93 14.41
C GLY A 64 -7.94 -4.11 13.10
N LYS A 65 -9.12 -3.53 12.87
CA LYS A 65 -9.46 -2.77 11.64
C LYS A 65 -9.62 -1.26 11.90
N SER A 66 -8.62 -0.66 12.54
CA SER A 66 -8.63 0.76 12.93
C SER A 66 -8.58 1.69 11.72
N LYS A 67 -9.29 2.84 11.81
CA LYS A 67 -9.16 3.95 10.84
C LYS A 67 -7.74 4.48 10.74
N GLY A 68 -6.92 4.32 11.78
CA GLY A 68 -5.54 4.81 11.83
C GLY A 68 -4.53 3.93 11.09
N ASN A 69 -4.95 2.83 10.46
CA ASN A 69 -4.05 1.87 9.83
C ASN A 69 -3.66 2.21 8.37
N TRP A 70 -4.05 3.38 7.88
CA TRP A 70 -3.55 3.91 6.62
C TRP A 70 -2.05 4.16 6.69
N ARG A 71 -1.31 3.74 5.66
CA ARG A 71 0.13 3.92 5.55
C ARG A 71 0.44 4.43 4.15
N CYS A 72 1.13 5.56 4.07
CA CYS A 72 1.77 5.97 2.83
C CYS A 72 3.19 5.43 2.83
N LEU A 73 3.51 4.57 1.87
CA LEU A 73 4.80 3.88 1.83
C LEU A 73 5.48 4.14 0.49
N GLU A 74 6.74 4.58 0.56
CA GLU A 74 7.63 4.70 -0.60
C GLU A 74 7.97 3.32 -1.17
N LEU A 75 7.70 3.10 -2.47
CA LEU A 75 7.89 1.79 -3.09
C LEU A 75 9.35 1.34 -3.12
N ALA A 76 10.29 2.28 -3.14
CA ALA A 76 11.71 1.99 -3.12
C ALA A 76 12.12 1.14 -1.90
N LYS A 77 11.46 1.36 -0.76
CA LYS A 77 11.74 0.67 0.52
C LYS A 77 10.98 -0.65 0.71
N LEU A 78 10.01 -0.95 -0.15
CA LEU A 78 9.33 -2.24 -0.12
C LEU A 78 10.24 -3.32 -0.69
N THR A 79 10.32 -4.46 -0.02
CA THR A 79 11.05 -5.65 -0.47
C THR A 79 10.17 -6.89 -0.35
N GLN A 80 10.52 -7.93 -1.12
CA GLN A 80 9.81 -9.22 -1.15
C GLN A 80 8.29 -9.07 -1.33
N ILE A 81 7.87 -8.22 -2.26
CA ILE A 81 6.45 -7.99 -2.55
C ILE A 81 5.84 -9.26 -3.15
N GLN A 82 4.78 -9.77 -2.52
CA GLN A 82 3.98 -10.89 -3.01
C GLN A 82 2.51 -10.47 -3.07
N ILE A 83 1.83 -10.79 -4.16
CA ILE A 83 0.37 -10.64 -4.26
C ILE A 83 -0.25 -11.83 -3.53
N LEU A 84 -1.22 -11.56 -2.66
CA LEU A 84 -1.91 -12.57 -1.86
C LEU A 84 -3.23 -12.93 -2.53
N GLU A 85 -3.67 -14.17 -2.35
CA GLU A 85 -5.05 -14.61 -2.69
C GLU A 85 -6.04 -14.14 -1.61
N GLU A 86 -5.97 -12.87 -1.25
CA GLU A 86 -6.83 -12.21 -0.27
C GLU A 86 -7.38 -10.91 -0.89
N PRO A 87 -8.66 -10.55 -0.66
CA PRO A 87 -9.23 -9.32 -1.19
C PRO A 87 -8.59 -8.07 -0.56
N LEU A 88 -8.90 -6.89 -1.10
CA LEU A 88 -8.56 -5.64 -0.42
C LEU A 88 -9.30 -5.54 0.94
N HIS A 89 -8.57 -5.16 1.97
CA HIS A 89 -9.08 -4.86 3.30
C HIS A 89 -9.20 -3.36 3.51
N LYS A 90 -10.24 -2.95 4.24
CA LYS A 90 -10.57 -1.57 4.58
C LYS A 90 -10.84 -1.41 6.09
N PRO A 91 -10.77 -0.20 6.66
CA PRO A 91 -11.22 0.04 8.03
C PRO A 91 -12.72 -0.25 8.18
N VAL A 92 -13.17 -0.57 9.39
CA VAL A 92 -14.60 -0.86 9.67
C VAL A 92 -15.48 0.34 9.33
N ILE A 93 -15.00 1.54 9.64
CA ILE A 93 -15.70 2.79 9.35
C ILE A 93 -14.84 3.58 8.37
N VAL A 94 -15.39 3.84 7.19
CA VAL A 94 -14.73 4.62 6.15
C VAL A 94 -15.01 6.10 6.40
N SER A 95 -14.00 6.96 6.33
CA SER A 95 -14.22 8.41 6.28
C SER A 95 -14.37 8.84 4.82
N HIS A 96 -15.38 9.65 4.51
CA HIS A 96 -15.58 10.21 3.16
C HIS A 96 -14.53 11.26 2.77
N LYS A 97 -13.59 11.61 3.68
CA LYS A 97 -12.48 12.51 3.34
C LYS A 97 -11.45 11.77 2.49
N LYS A 98 -10.90 12.49 1.50
CA LYS A 98 -9.92 11.99 0.53
C LYS A 98 -8.84 11.14 1.25
N PRO A 99 -8.57 9.89 0.84
CA PRO A 99 -7.78 8.95 1.63
C PRO A 99 -6.34 9.39 1.91
N SER A 100 -5.75 10.29 1.10
CA SER A 100 -4.41 10.79 1.40
C SER A 100 -4.09 12.20 0.89
N TYR A 101 -3.31 12.91 1.71
CA TYR A 101 -2.48 14.07 1.31
C TYR A 101 -1.08 13.62 0.86
N CYS A 102 -0.87 12.32 0.69
CA CYS A 102 0.46 11.71 0.61
C CYS A 102 0.87 11.36 -0.83
N ILE A 103 0.02 11.64 -1.80
CA ILE A 103 0.27 11.48 -3.23
C ILE A 103 -0.08 12.80 -3.92
N ASP A 104 0.88 13.34 -4.67
CA ASP A 104 0.72 14.60 -5.41
C ASP A 104 0.21 14.32 -6.83
N ASN A 105 0.79 13.32 -7.51
CA ASN A 105 0.40 12.91 -8.86
C ASN A 105 -0.09 11.46 -8.84
N ILE A 106 -1.40 11.27 -9.05
CA ILE A 106 -2.05 9.96 -9.03
C ILE A 106 -1.80 9.24 -10.35
N ILE A 107 -1.36 7.98 -10.25
CA ILE A 107 -1.19 7.05 -11.39
C ILE A 107 -2.35 6.06 -11.46
N LYS A 108 -2.80 5.53 -10.31
CA LYS A 108 -3.93 4.60 -10.21
C LYS A 108 -4.60 4.76 -8.86
N GLN A 109 -5.92 4.65 -8.81
CA GLN A 109 -6.70 4.72 -7.58
C GLN A 109 -7.85 3.72 -7.62
N ILE A 110 -8.15 3.12 -6.48
CA ILE A 110 -9.33 2.30 -6.23
C ILE A 110 -10.15 3.00 -5.16
N TYR A 111 -11.44 3.19 -5.43
CA TYR A 111 -12.36 3.70 -4.43
C TYR A 111 -12.77 2.59 -3.47
N ILE A 112 -12.89 2.94 -2.19
CA ILE A 112 -13.42 2.04 -1.19
C ILE A 112 -14.91 1.88 -1.48
N GLU A 113 -15.33 0.66 -1.81
CA GLU A 113 -16.75 0.30 -1.97
C GLU A 113 -17.51 0.36 -0.66
#